data_AF-A0AAV6NMK9-F1
#
_entry.id   AF-A0AAV6NMK9-F1
#
_cell.length_a   1.000
_cell.length_b   1.000
_cell.length_c   1.000
_cell.angle_alpha   90.00
_cell.angle_beta   90.00
_cell.angle_gamma   90.00
#
_symmetry.space_group_name_H-M   'P 1'
#
loop_
_entity.id
_entity.type
_entity.pdbx_description
1 polymer ?
#
loop_
_entity_poly.entity_id
_entity_poly.type
_entity_poly.pdbx_seq_one_letter_code
_entity_poly.pdbx_strand_id
1 'polypeptide(L)'
;MQNKLQQIGRSFRAKSRFYTHLVLKEPDTFYYLTLEAMSVANKRFKATNDMSAAAEQGNILIDSSTTLTILPPNFYKGVASTLARVVKAKRVDDPIMVGRTVCLNQLTDLVRPIQPDSSGLD
;
A
#
# COMPACT_ATOMS: atom_id res chain seq x y z
N MET A 1 3.28 44.18 -39.89
CA MET A 1 2.70 44.02 -38.55
C MET A 1 1.79 42.80 -38.57
N GLN A 2 2.17 41.68 -37.96
CA GLN A 2 1.28 40.52 -37.79
C GLN A 2 1.04 40.29 -36.29
N ASN A 3 -0.24 40.24 -35.94
CA ASN A 3 -0.76 40.13 -34.58
C ASN A 3 -0.48 38.74 -33.99
N LYS A 4 0.14 38.73 -32.80
CA LYS A 4 0.23 37.56 -31.91
C LYS A 4 -1.15 37.31 -31.29
N LEU A 5 -1.83 36.26 -31.73
CA LEU A 5 -2.85 35.60 -30.91
C LEU A 5 -2.16 34.48 -30.13
N GLN A 6 -1.96 34.71 -28.82
CA GLN A 6 -1.59 33.66 -27.88
C GLN A 6 -2.78 32.73 -27.68
N GLN A 7 -2.66 31.47 -28.13
CA GLN A 7 -3.50 30.40 -27.63
C GLN A 7 -2.90 29.89 -26.32
N ILE A 8 -3.54 30.21 -25.20
CA ILE A 8 -3.22 29.63 -23.89
C ILE A 8 -3.78 28.20 -23.88
N GLY A 9 -3.00 27.27 -24.44
CA GLY A 9 -3.22 25.85 -24.25
C GLY A 9 -2.99 25.50 -22.79
N ARG A 10 -4.06 25.37 -22.00
CA ARG A 10 -3.97 24.74 -20.69
C ARG A 10 -3.58 23.28 -20.90
N SER A 11 -2.32 22.96 -20.58
CA SER A 11 -1.79 21.60 -20.55
C SER A 11 -2.60 20.77 -19.56
N PHE A 12 -3.47 19.89 -20.07
CA PHE A 12 -4.03 18.81 -19.27
C PHE A 12 -2.92 17.80 -19.03
N ARG A 13 -2.38 17.80 -17.80
CA ARG A 13 -1.46 16.78 -17.35
C ARG A 13 -2.21 15.45 -17.30
N ALA A 14 -2.02 14.61 -18.32
CA ALA A 14 -2.56 13.25 -18.32
C ALA A 14 -2.07 12.51 -17.07
N LYS A 15 -3.00 11.96 -16.28
CA LYS A 15 -2.65 11.07 -15.17
C LYS A 15 -2.10 9.77 -15.76
N SER A 16 -0.88 9.41 -15.38
CA SER A 16 -0.25 8.17 -15.85
C SER A 16 -1.03 6.95 -15.33
N ARG A 17 -1.34 6.01 -16.23
CA ARG A 17 -1.93 4.70 -15.89
C ARG A 17 -0.83 3.65 -15.96
N PHE A 18 -0.76 2.80 -14.95
CA PHE A 18 0.16 1.65 -14.93
C PHE A 18 -0.64 0.37 -15.12
N TYR A 19 -0.08 -0.54 -15.90
CA TYR A 19 -0.67 -1.84 -16.19
C TYR A 19 0.32 -2.93 -15.78
N THR A 20 -0.20 -4.08 -15.39
CA THR A 20 0.56 -5.29 -15.08
C THR A 20 -0.15 -6.48 -15.72
N HIS A 21 0.60 -7.55 -16.01
CA HIS A 21 0.03 -8.73 -16.64
C HIS A 21 -0.84 -9.52 -15.66
N LEU A 22 -2.05 -9.86 -16.11
CA LEU A 22 -2.90 -10.85 -15.45
C LEU A 22 -2.39 -12.26 -15.77
N VAL A 23 -2.44 -13.13 -14.77
CA VAL A 23 -2.02 -14.53 -14.86
C VAL A 23 -3.26 -15.40 -14.77
N LEU A 24 -3.47 -16.24 -15.76
CA LEU A 24 -4.57 -17.20 -15.76
C LEU A 24 -4.11 -18.48 -15.07
N LYS A 25 -4.96 -19.07 -14.24
CA LYS A 25 -4.73 -20.36 -13.58
C LYS A 25 -5.97 -21.22 -13.72
N GLU A 26 -5.82 -22.54 -13.61
CA GLU A 26 -6.96 -23.47 -13.65
C GLU A 26 -7.42 -23.83 -12.23
N PRO A 27 -8.72 -23.67 -11.91
CA PRO A 27 -9.77 -23.08 -12.75
C PRO A 27 -9.65 -21.55 -12.86
N ASP A 28 -10.04 -20.98 -14.01
CA ASP A 28 -9.93 -19.53 -14.31
C ASP A 28 -11.03 -18.70 -13.62
N THR A 29 -11.02 -18.71 -12.29
CA THR A 29 -12.05 -18.06 -11.46
C THR A 29 -11.51 -16.87 -10.67
N PHE A 30 -10.20 -16.63 -10.68
CA PHE A 30 -9.58 -15.57 -9.88
C PHE A 30 -8.61 -14.73 -10.71
N TYR A 31 -8.49 -13.46 -10.34
CA TYR A 31 -7.53 -12.54 -10.94
C TYR A 31 -6.18 -12.67 -10.25
N TYR A 32 -5.25 -13.41 -10.86
CA TYR A 32 -3.89 -13.52 -10.33
C TYR A 32 -2.96 -12.47 -10.91
N LEU A 33 -2.08 -11.96 -10.06
CA LEU A 33 -0.96 -11.10 -10.44
C LEU A 33 0.35 -11.68 -9.92
N THR A 34 1.45 -11.21 -10.50
CA THR A 34 2.79 -11.52 -10.01
C THR A 34 3.30 -10.40 -9.14
N LEU A 35 3.47 -10.70 -7.85
CA LEU A 35 4.19 -9.86 -6.92
C LEU A 35 5.67 -10.23 -6.96
N GLU A 36 6.52 -9.28 -7.34
CA GLU A 36 7.98 -9.48 -7.29
C GLU A 36 8.54 -9.24 -5.87
N ALA A 37 8.04 -8.18 -5.23
CA ALA A 37 8.48 -7.77 -3.90
C ALA A 37 7.53 -6.72 -3.31
N MET A 38 7.56 -6.60 -1.99
CA MET A 38 7.01 -5.45 -1.28
C MET A 38 8.14 -4.62 -0.68
N SER A 39 7.96 -3.31 -0.60
CA SER A 39 8.95 -2.43 0.03
C SER A 39 8.31 -1.63 1.16
N VAL A 40 9.01 -1.53 2.29
CA VAL A 40 8.65 -0.65 3.40
C VAL A 40 9.82 0.31 3.60
N ALA A 41 9.59 1.60 3.33
CA ALA A 41 10.65 2.59 3.20
C ALA A 41 11.77 2.08 2.26
N ASN A 42 13.02 2.03 2.73
CA ASN A 42 14.18 1.58 1.96
C ASN A 42 14.44 0.06 2.02
N LYS A 43 13.58 -0.72 2.68
CA LYS A 43 13.75 -2.18 2.79
C LYS A 43 12.81 -2.92 1.84
N ARG A 44 13.40 -3.69 0.92
CA ARG A 44 12.70 -4.55 -0.04
C ARG A 44 12.61 -5.99 0.48
N PHE A 45 11.42 -6.57 0.43
CA PHE A 45 11.09 -7.96 0.75
C PHE A 45 10.73 -8.67 -0.55
N LYS A 46 11.64 -9.51 -1.05
CA LYS A 46 11.37 -10.32 -2.25
C LYS A 46 10.26 -11.32 -1.95
N ALA A 47 9.29 -11.45 -2.87
CA ALA A 47 8.35 -12.55 -2.83
C ALA A 47 9.12 -13.83 -3.21
N THR A 48 9.67 -14.52 -2.21
CA THR A 48 10.42 -15.77 -2.36
C THR A 48 9.47 -16.97 -2.28
N ASN A 49 9.99 -18.16 -2.57
CA ASN A 49 9.28 -19.46 -2.58
C ASN A 49 8.53 -19.83 -1.28
N ASP A 50 8.70 -19.05 -0.20
CA ASP A 50 7.86 -19.12 1.00
C ASP A 50 6.42 -18.58 0.76
N MET A 51 6.16 -17.97 -0.40
CA MET A 51 4.88 -17.40 -0.84
C MET A 51 3.87 -18.39 -1.43
N SER A 52 3.95 -19.66 -1.05
CA SER A 52 3.45 -20.83 -1.80
C SER A 52 4.51 -21.31 -2.77
N ALA A 53 4.90 -22.57 -2.60
CA ALA A 53 5.94 -23.26 -3.36
C ALA A 53 5.61 -23.47 -4.86
N ALA A 54 4.59 -22.79 -5.40
CA ALA A 54 3.95 -23.20 -6.64
C ALA A 54 4.07 -22.24 -7.83
N ALA A 55 4.52 -20.98 -7.71
CA ALA A 55 4.76 -20.19 -8.92
C ALA A 55 5.63 -18.94 -8.74
N GLU A 56 6.63 -18.81 -9.61
CA GLU A 56 7.32 -17.53 -9.87
C GLU A 56 6.35 -16.46 -10.42
N GLN A 57 5.17 -16.87 -10.92
CA GLN A 57 4.17 -16.02 -11.58
C GLN A 57 2.76 -16.26 -11.02
N GLY A 58 1.95 -15.20 -10.83
CA GLY A 58 0.57 -15.36 -10.33
C GLY A 58 0.52 -15.77 -8.85
N ASN A 59 1.44 -15.27 -8.04
CA ASN A 59 1.59 -15.63 -6.62
C ASN A 59 0.67 -14.84 -5.67
N ILE A 60 -0.11 -13.89 -6.19
CA ILE A 60 -1.16 -13.19 -5.45
C ILE A 60 -2.48 -13.21 -6.23
N LEU A 61 -3.59 -13.13 -5.51
CA LEU A 61 -4.93 -12.96 -6.07
C LEU A 61 -5.56 -11.66 -5.57
N ILE A 62 -6.39 -11.03 -6.39
CA ILE A 62 -7.18 -9.87 -6.00
C ILE A 62 -8.58 -10.35 -5.60
N ASP A 63 -9.00 -10.03 -4.39
CA ASP A 63 -10.34 -10.31 -3.91
C ASP A 63 -10.94 -9.07 -3.26
N SER A 64 -12.03 -8.55 -3.83
CA SER A 64 -12.77 -7.41 -3.28
C SER A 64 -13.58 -7.75 -2.04
N SER A 65 -13.78 -9.05 -1.76
CA SER A 65 -14.57 -9.54 -0.63
C SER A 65 -13.78 -9.69 0.65
N THR A 66 -12.46 -9.47 0.60
CA THR A 66 -11.56 -9.58 1.75
C THR A 66 -11.05 -8.19 2.16
N THR A 67 -11.33 -7.79 3.41
CA THR A 67 -10.86 -6.50 3.96
C THR A 67 -9.35 -6.46 4.22
N LEU A 68 -8.74 -7.60 4.55
CA LEU A 68 -7.32 -7.70 4.93
C LEU A 68 -6.46 -8.27 3.81
N THR A 69 -5.29 -7.68 3.56
CA THR A 69 -4.27 -8.33 2.74
C THR A 69 -3.59 -9.43 3.55
N ILE A 70 -3.83 -10.69 3.19
CA ILE A 70 -3.26 -11.85 3.88
C ILE A 70 -1.90 -12.18 3.27
N LEU A 71 -0.88 -12.28 4.13
CA LEU A 71 0.49 -12.61 3.73
C LEU A 71 0.95 -13.89 4.46
N PRO A 72 1.76 -14.75 3.80
CA PRO A 72 2.50 -15.83 4.43
C PRO A 72 3.22 -15.39 5.71
N PRO A 73 3.25 -16.23 6.76
CA PRO A 73 3.69 -15.83 8.10
C PRO A 73 5.07 -15.16 8.15
N ASN A 74 6.05 -15.73 7.45
CA ASN A 74 7.42 -15.20 7.43
C ASN A 74 7.51 -13.83 6.75
N PHE A 75 6.79 -13.67 5.63
CA PHE A 75 6.75 -12.43 4.89
C PHE A 75 6.03 -11.33 5.67
N TYR A 76 4.88 -11.67 6.26
CA TYR A 76 4.14 -10.80 7.17
C TYR A 76 5.02 -10.31 8.31
N LYS A 77 5.70 -11.22 9.03
CA LYS A 77 6.57 -10.87 10.17
C LYS A 77 7.65 -9.86 9.78
N GLY A 78 8.29 -10.05 8.62
CA GLY A 78 9.32 -9.15 8.11
C GLY A 78 8.79 -7.75 7.78
N VAL A 79 7.68 -7.68 7.06
CA VAL A 79 7.01 -6.43 6.66
C VAL A 79 6.51 -5.68 7.88
N ALA A 80 5.73 -6.36 8.73
CA ALA A 80 5.15 -5.84 9.95
C ALA A 80 6.19 -5.26 10.91
N SER A 81 7.32 -5.95 11.11
CA SER A 81 8.38 -5.50 12.02
C SER A 81 9.10 -4.26 11.50
N THR A 82 9.31 -4.20 10.18
CA THR A 82 9.92 -3.03 9.55
C THR A 82 8.98 -1.84 9.55
N LEU A 83 7.68 -2.06 9.31
CA LEU A 83 6.66 -1.02 9.41
C LEU A 83 6.64 -0.39 10.80
N ALA A 84 6.55 -1.22 11.86
CA ALA A 84 6.56 -0.73 13.23
C ALA A 84 7.82 0.10 13.55
N ARG A 85 9.00 -0.34 13.08
CA ARG A 85 10.26 0.39 13.24
C ARG A 85 10.26 1.73 12.49
N VAL A 86 9.76 1.76 11.25
CA VAL A 86 9.73 2.98 10.41
C VAL A 86 8.77 4.02 10.99
N VAL A 87 7.61 3.57 11.46
CA VAL A 87 6.59 4.43 12.07
C VAL A 87 6.99 4.89 13.49
N LYS A 88 7.98 4.23 14.12
CA LYS A 88 8.43 4.50 15.49
C LYS A 88 7.32 4.40 16.55
N ALA A 89 6.29 3.61 16.27
CA ALA A 89 5.18 3.39 17.19
C ALA A 89 5.34 2.05 17.92
N LYS A 90 4.83 1.97 19.15
CA LYS A 90 4.78 0.73 19.92
C LYS A 90 3.64 -0.14 19.38
N ARG A 91 3.89 -1.43 19.28
CA ARG A 91 2.81 -2.38 19.04
C ARG A 91 1.90 -2.45 20.25
N VAL A 92 0.60 -2.52 19.99
CA VAL A 92 -0.44 -2.77 20.98
C VAL A 92 -1.19 -4.03 20.60
N ASP A 93 -1.88 -4.60 21.57
CA ASP A 93 -2.71 -5.77 21.33
C ASP A 93 -3.85 -5.44 20.37
N ASP A 94 -4.20 -6.41 19.53
CA ASP A 94 -5.28 -6.29 18.56
C ASP A 94 -6.62 -6.25 19.30
N PRO A 95 -7.33 -5.09 19.31
CA PRO A 95 -8.58 -4.95 20.07
C PRO A 95 -9.74 -5.72 19.44
N ILE A 96 -9.61 -6.15 18.18
CA ILE A 96 -10.63 -6.89 17.44
C ILE A 96 -10.33 -8.41 17.51
N MET A 97 -9.24 -8.80 18.17
CA MET A 97 -8.89 -10.20 18.45
C MET A 97 -8.73 -11.07 17.19
N VAL A 98 -8.41 -10.46 16.04
CA VAL A 98 -8.16 -11.18 14.77
C VAL A 98 -6.73 -11.77 14.76
N GLY A 99 -5.88 -11.37 15.71
CA GLY A 99 -4.59 -12.01 16.02
C GLY A 99 -3.55 -11.96 14.89
N ARG A 100 -3.85 -11.24 13.82
CA ARG A 100 -3.09 -11.22 12.56
C ARG A 100 -2.83 -9.83 12.00
N THR A 101 -3.18 -8.78 12.75
CA THR A 101 -3.02 -7.39 12.32
C THR A 101 -1.98 -6.68 13.18
N VAL A 102 -1.17 -5.80 12.58
CA VAL A 102 -0.28 -4.91 13.34
C VAL A 102 -1.10 -3.73 13.84
N CYS A 103 -1.37 -3.71 15.14
CA CYS A 103 -1.92 -2.52 15.80
C CYS A 103 -0.76 -1.72 16.40
N LEU A 104 -0.72 -0.43 16.11
CA LEU A 104 0.26 0.51 16.64
C LEU A 104 -0.48 1.48 17.55
N ASN A 105 0.13 1.85 18.67
CA ASN A 105 -0.40 2.96 19.46
C ASN A 105 -0.38 4.24 18.62
N GLN A 106 -1.25 5.19 18.95
CA GLN A 106 -1.31 6.49 18.28
C GLN A 106 0.11 7.08 18.17
N LEU A 107 0.43 7.59 16.98
CA LEU A 107 1.61 8.42 16.76
C LEU A 107 1.42 9.70 17.55
N THR A 108 1.88 9.73 18.80
CA THR A 108 1.87 10.95 19.63
C THR A 108 2.66 12.10 19.00
N ASP A 109 3.42 11.84 17.92
CA ASP A 109 4.33 12.81 17.30
C ASP A 109 4.00 13.19 15.84
N LEU A 110 2.98 12.61 15.19
CA LEU A 110 2.60 12.99 13.80
C LEU A 110 1.30 13.79 13.68
N VAL A 111 0.57 13.98 14.77
CA VAL A 111 -0.51 14.97 14.84
C VAL A 111 -0.21 15.86 16.04
N ARG A 112 0.54 16.95 15.82
CA ARG A 112 0.19 18.15 16.59
C ARG A 112 -1.26 18.45 16.16
N PRO A 113 -2.23 18.48 17.09
CA PRO A 113 -3.55 18.96 16.74
C PRO A 113 -3.36 20.31 16.06
N ILE A 114 -3.85 20.47 14.85
CA ILE A 114 -4.02 21.81 14.29
C ILE A 114 -4.94 22.50 15.29
N GLN A 115 -4.38 23.37 16.13
CA GLN A 115 -5.17 24.25 16.95
C GLN A 115 -6.04 25.04 15.96
N PRO A 116 -7.38 25.06 16.13
CA PRO A 116 -8.20 25.93 15.31
C PRO A 116 -7.68 27.35 15.47
N ASP A 117 -7.39 27.99 14.36
CA ASP A 117 -7.01 29.39 14.31
C ASP A 117 -8.14 30.21 14.97
N SER A 118 -7.85 30.80 16.13
CA SER A 118 -8.79 31.67 16.83
C SER A 118 -8.78 33.11 16.30
N SER A 119 -8.12 33.38 15.17
CA SER A 119 -8.24 34.66 14.45
C SER A 119 -9.47 34.64 13.53
N GLY A 120 -10.65 34.77 14.13
CA GLY A 120 -11.89 34.89 13.37
C GLY A 120 -13.15 35.22 14.18
N LEU A 121 -12.99 35.79 15.37
CA LEU A 121 -14.08 36.43 16.11
C LEU A 121 -13.65 37.86 16.44
N ASP A 122 -13.79 38.73 15.44
CA ASP A 122 -14.12 40.14 15.58
C ASP A 122 -15.17 40.48 14.50
#